data_AF-A0A957KN33-F1
#
_entry.id   AF-A0A957KN33-F1
#
_cell.length_a   1.000
_cell.length_b   1.000
_cell.length_c   1.000
_cell.angle_alpha   90.00
_cell.angle_beta   90.00
_cell.angle_gamma   90.00
#
_symmetry.space_group_name_H-M   'P 1'
#
loop_
_entity.id
_entity.type
_entity.pdbx_description
1 polymer ?
#
loop_
_entity_poly.entity_id
_entity_poly.type
_entity_poly.pdbx_seq_one_letter_code
_entity_poly.pdbx_strand_id
1 'polypeptide(L)'
;WGPATGALTLFITNFLAILLAGGITFMLGGLGRLAYTGDSQRMRRRSFLLIIFGTLLIAIPLSVTSYQAIDRSLETRAASQDVTAWLDGTTHSMVRVDVYGDRVLATVEGSGELRPLRDLANQLAVTLERPVRVDLRTIPSQVESSGSESP
;
A
#
# COMPACT_ATOMS: atom_id res chain seq x y z
N TRP A 1 9.76 10.47 9.09
CA TRP A 1 9.48 9.44 10.11
C TRP A 1 9.79 8.08 9.51
N GLY A 2 10.68 7.31 10.16
CA GLY A 2 11.62 6.40 9.50
C GLY A 2 11.00 5.14 8.85
N PRO A 3 11.53 4.69 7.69
CA PRO A 3 11.20 3.39 7.07
C PRO A 3 11.28 2.19 8.05
N ALA A 4 12.11 2.32 9.10
CA ALA A 4 12.28 1.33 10.16
C ALA A 4 10.97 0.98 10.90
N THR A 5 10.08 1.95 11.14
CA THR A 5 8.80 1.70 11.83
C THR A 5 7.83 0.87 10.98
N GLY A 6 7.85 1.03 9.65
CA GLY A 6 7.03 0.23 8.74
C GLY A 6 7.52 -1.23 8.66
N ALA A 7 8.82 -1.42 8.52
CA ALA A 7 9.44 -2.75 8.51
C ALA A 7 9.22 -3.50 9.83
N LEU A 8 9.34 -2.83 10.97
CA LEU A 8 9.07 -3.40 12.30
C LEU A 8 7.61 -3.84 12.45
N THR A 9 6.67 -3.05 11.96
CA THR A 9 5.23 -3.37 12.03
C THR A 9 4.90 -4.61 11.19
N LEU A 10 5.44 -4.68 9.97
CA LEU A 10 5.27 -5.85 9.10
C LEU A 10 5.93 -7.09 9.72
N PHE A 11 7.13 -6.94 10.28
CA PHE A 11 7.83 -8.00 10.99
C PHE A 11 7.01 -8.55 12.16
N ILE A 12 6.51 -7.68 13.04
CA ILE A 12 5.68 -8.07 14.18
C ILE A 12 4.41 -8.79 13.71
N THR A 13 3.77 -8.29 12.66
CA THR A 13 2.55 -8.91 12.10
C THR A 13 2.83 -10.31 11.56
N ASN A 14 3.90 -10.47 10.78
CA ASN A 14 4.29 -11.76 10.20
C ASN A 14 4.72 -12.76 11.29
N PHE A 15 5.53 -12.31 12.26
CA PHE A 15 5.96 -13.09 13.41
C PHE A 15 4.77 -13.63 14.21
N LEU A 16 3.77 -12.79 14.45
CA LEU A 16 2.59 -13.16 15.22
C LEU A 16 1.68 -14.15 14.47
N ALA A 17 1.55 -13.99 13.15
CA ALA A 17 0.84 -14.94 12.31
C ALA A 17 1.49 -16.34 12.36
N ILE A 18 2.83 -16.42 12.32
CA ILE A 18 3.56 -17.68 12.45
C ILE A 18 3.35 -18.30 13.84
N LEU A 19 3.44 -17.52 14.91
CA LEU A 19 3.19 -18.02 16.27
C LEU A 19 1.77 -18.58 16.42
N LEU A 20 0.76 -17.93 15.83
CA LEU A 20 -0.62 -18.40 15.85
C LEU A 20 -0.82 -19.65 14.99
N ALA A 21 -0.27 -19.69 13.78
CA ALA A 21 -0.31 -20.89 12.95
C ALA A 21 0.36 -22.09 13.64
N GLY A 22 1.51 -21.86 14.29
CA GLY A 22 2.19 -22.85 15.12
C GLY A 22 1.30 -23.31 16.28
N GLY A 23 0.73 -22.37 17.04
CA GLY A 23 -0.17 -22.68 18.16
C GLY A 23 -1.42 -23.47 17.76
N ILE A 24 -2.05 -23.12 16.64
CA ILE A 24 -3.18 -23.86 16.07
C ILE A 24 -2.74 -25.26 15.64
N THR A 25 -1.60 -25.39 14.98
CA THR A 25 -1.06 -26.69 14.55
C THR A 25 -0.72 -27.58 15.75
N PHE A 26 -0.14 -27.03 16.81
CA PHE A 26 0.10 -27.73 18.08
C PHE A 26 -1.21 -28.18 18.77
N MET A 27 -2.23 -27.32 18.73
CA MET A 27 -3.55 -27.62 19.30
C MET A 27 -4.28 -28.72 18.51
N LEU A 28 -4.25 -28.66 17.18
CA LEU A 28 -4.80 -29.68 16.29
C LEU A 28 -4.01 -30.99 16.37
N GLY A 29 -2.69 -30.92 16.52
CA GLY A 29 -1.80 -32.07 16.70
C GLY A 29 -1.98 -32.83 18.01
N GLY A 30 -2.88 -32.40 18.89
CA GLY A 30 -3.27 -33.16 20.08
C GLY A 30 -2.26 -33.13 21.24
N LEU A 31 -1.15 -32.41 21.10
CA LEU A 31 -0.13 -32.26 22.16
C LEU A 31 -0.68 -31.54 23.40
N GLY A 32 -1.76 -30.75 23.25
CA GLY A 32 -2.49 -30.15 24.38
C GLY A 32 -3.24 -31.16 25.25
N ARG A 33 -3.49 -32.39 24.77
CA ARG A 33 -4.14 -33.46 25.57
C ARG A 33 -3.19 -34.14 26.56
N LEU A 34 -1.87 -34.06 26.34
CA LEU A 34 -0.90 -34.60 27.30
C LEU A 34 -0.77 -33.74 28.57
N ALA A 35 -1.29 -32.51 28.56
CA ALA A 35 -1.03 -31.56 29.62
C ALA A 35 -2.00 -31.65 30.81
N TYR A 36 -3.33 -31.79 30.66
CA TYR A 36 -4.21 -31.54 31.82
C TYR A 36 -5.58 -32.23 31.87
N THR A 37 -5.80 -32.88 33.02
CA THR A 37 -7.05 -33.43 33.57
C THR A 37 -7.70 -32.35 34.47
N GLY A 38 -8.89 -31.81 34.13
CA GLY A 38 -9.66 -30.98 35.08
C GLY A 38 -10.56 -29.87 34.51
N ASP A 39 -11.86 -29.99 34.79
CA ASP A 39 -12.95 -28.98 34.83
C ASP A 39 -13.32 -28.18 33.54
N SER A 40 -14.44 -28.57 32.92
CA SER A 40 -14.82 -28.29 31.52
C SER A 40 -15.46 -26.92 31.25
N GLN A 41 -16.10 -26.30 32.23
CA GLN A 41 -16.83 -25.02 32.05
C GLN A 41 -15.91 -23.79 32.03
N ARG A 42 -14.93 -23.74 32.96
CA ARG A 42 -13.92 -22.66 33.01
C ARG A 42 -12.99 -22.70 31.80
N MET A 43 -12.72 -23.90 31.28
CA MET A 43 -11.93 -24.12 30.08
C MET A 43 -12.61 -23.52 28.84
N ARG A 44 -13.91 -23.74 28.66
CA ARG A 44 -14.66 -23.24 27.49
C ARG A 44 -14.65 -21.71 27.40
N ARG A 45 -14.77 -21.02 28.54
CA ARG A 45 -14.64 -19.56 28.62
C ARG A 45 -13.22 -19.08 28.30
N ARG A 46 -12.19 -19.78 28.80
CA ARG A 46 -10.78 -19.42 28.51
C ARG A 46 -10.41 -19.62 27.04
N SER A 47 -10.86 -20.71 26.41
CA SER A 47 -10.65 -20.95 24.98
C SER A 47 -11.36 -19.90 24.11
N PHE A 48 -12.59 -19.51 24.47
CA PHE A 48 -13.32 -18.47 23.74
C PHE A 48 -12.63 -17.09 23.86
N LEU A 49 -12.14 -16.75 25.05
CA LEU A 49 -11.36 -15.52 25.26
C LEU A 49 -10.05 -15.54 24.46
N LEU A 50 -9.33 -16.67 24.42
CA LEU A 50 -8.11 -16.81 23.61
C LEU A 50 -8.36 -16.62 22.12
N ILE A 51 -9.48 -17.16 21.59
CA ILE A 51 -9.86 -16.96 20.19
C ILE A 51 -10.16 -15.48 19.92
N ILE A 52 -10.97 -14.82 20.76
CA ILE A 52 -11.28 -13.39 20.59
C ILE A 52 -10.01 -12.53 20.65
N PHE A 53 -9.16 -12.75 21.65
CA PHE A 53 -7.90 -12.01 21.77
C PHE A 53 -6.97 -12.30 20.59
N GLY A 54 -6.84 -13.55 20.15
CA GLY A 54 -6.05 -13.92 18.97
C GLY A 54 -6.58 -13.29 17.68
N THR A 55 -7.90 -13.25 17.50
CA THR A 55 -8.54 -12.58 16.36
C THR A 55 -8.32 -11.07 16.40
N LEU A 56 -8.53 -10.40 17.54
CA LEU A 56 -8.26 -8.96 17.66
C LEU A 56 -6.78 -8.64 17.41
N LEU A 57 -5.89 -9.47 17.93
CA LEU A 57 -4.44 -9.33 17.81
C LEU A 57 -3.96 -9.46 16.34
N ILE A 58 -4.64 -10.25 15.50
CA ILE A 58 -4.41 -10.27 14.04
C ILE A 58 -5.16 -9.12 13.34
N ALA A 59 -6.42 -8.88 13.72
CA ALA A 59 -7.31 -7.96 13.03
C ALA A 59 -6.85 -6.50 13.15
N ILE A 60 -6.27 -6.09 14.28
CA ILE A 60 -5.76 -4.72 14.48
C ILE A 60 -4.61 -4.40 13.50
N PRO A 61 -3.48 -5.14 13.45
CA PRO A 61 -2.41 -4.85 12.53
C PRO A 61 -2.86 -5.01 11.07
N LEU A 62 -3.71 -5.99 10.77
CA LEU A 62 -4.29 -6.13 9.43
C LEU A 62 -5.10 -4.89 9.05
N SER A 63 -5.93 -4.37 9.96
CA SER A 63 -6.70 -3.13 9.74
C SER A 63 -5.76 -1.95 9.50
N VAL A 64 -4.70 -1.80 10.28
CA VAL A 64 -3.71 -0.73 10.09
C VAL A 64 -3.00 -0.84 8.73
N THR A 65 -2.67 -2.06 8.29
CA THR A 65 -2.10 -2.27 6.94
C THR A 65 -3.11 -1.95 5.83
N SER A 66 -4.40 -2.26 6.04
CA SER A 66 -5.46 -1.92 5.10
C SER A 66 -5.72 -0.41 5.02
N TYR A 67 -5.73 0.31 6.14
CA TYR A 67 -5.90 1.77 6.15
C TYR A 67 -4.77 2.49 5.40
N GLN A 68 -3.52 2.08 5.61
CA GLN A 68 -2.37 2.65 4.89
C GLN A 68 -2.41 2.37 3.38
N ALA A 69 -3.02 1.26 2.95
CA ALA A 69 -3.20 0.95 1.53
C ALA A 69 -4.35 1.75 0.91
N ILE A 70 -5.44 1.99 1.65
CA ILE A 70 -6.62 2.72 1.18
C ILE A 70 -6.32 4.23 1.04
N ASP A 71 -5.69 4.86 2.04
CA ASP A 71 -5.34 6.29 1.97
C ASP A 71 -4.38 6.57 0.81
N ARG A 72 -3.38 5.70 0.61
CA ARG A 72 -2.47 5.80 -0.54
C ARG A 72 -3.21 5.67 -1.87
N SER A 73 -4.27 4.86 -1.96
CA SER A 73 -5.04 4.71 -3.18
C SER A 73 -5.85 5.96 -3.52
N LEU A 74 -6.44 6.60 -2.51
CA LEU A 74 -7.19 7.87 -2.69
C LEU A 74 -6.25 9.00 -3.08
N GLU A 75 -5.13 9.16 -2.37
CA GLU A 75 -4.12 10.19 -2.67
C GLU A 75 -3.49 9.97 -4.06
N THR A 76 -3.19 8.72 -4.41
CA THR A 76 -2.62 8.40 -5.74
C THR A 76 -3.62 8.70 -6.86
N ARG A 77 -4.91 8.44 -6.65
CA ARG A 77 -5.95 8.77 -7.64
C ARG A 77 -6.07 10.28 -7.84
N ALA A 78 -6.14 11.04 -6.76
CA ALA A 78 -6.19 12.51 -6.82
C ALA A 78 -4.94 13.07 -7.51
N ALA A 79 -3.74 12.62 -7.11
CA ALA A 79 -2.48 13.03 -7.72
C ALA A 79 -2.39 12.63 -9.21
N SER A 80 -2.90 11.46 -9.60
CA SER A 80 -2.95 11.04 -11.00
C SER A 80 -3.83 11.95 -11.84
N GLN A 81 -4.95 12.42 -11.28
CA GLN A 81 -5.86 13.33 -11.96
C GLN A 81 -5.21 14.70 -12.20
N ASP A 82 -4.51 15.22 -11.20
CA ASP A 82 -3.75 16.48 -11.30
C ASP A 82 -2.58 16.36 -12.31
N VAL A 83 -1.82 15.26 -12.28
CA VAL A 83 -0.76 15.01 -13.26
C VAL A 83 -1.33 14.89 -14.67
N THR A 84 -2.48 14.23 -14.84
CA THR A 84 -3.15 14.14 -16.15
C THR A 84 -3.58 15.51 -16.65
N ALA A 85 -4.19 16.34 -15.79
CA ALA A 85 -4.57 17.70 -16.13
C ALA A 85 -3.35 18.58 -16.46
N TRP A 86 -2.24 18.38 -15.73
CA TRP A 86 -0.98 19.06 -15.97
C TRP A 86 -0.22 18.55 -17.21
N LEU A 87 -0.58 17.39 -17.76
CA LEU A 87 -0.08 16.91 -19.05
C LEU A 87 -1.00 17.27 -20.22
N ASP A 88 -2.21 17.73 -19.94
CA ASP A 88 -3.20 18.03 -20.97
C ASP A 88 -2.71 19.13 -21.92
N GLY A 89 -2.80 18.88 -23.22
CA GLY A 89 -2.22 19.74 -24.28
C GLY A 89 -0.72 19.55 -24.53
N THR A 90 -0.06 18.57 -23.91
CA THR A 90 1.34 18.19 -24.23
C THR A 90 1.40 16.87 -24.99
N THR A 91 2.53 16.58 -25.65
CA THR A 91 2.80 15.28 -26.30
C THR A 91 3.13 14.16 -25.30
N HIS A 92 3.08 14.44 -24.00
CA HIS A 92 3.44 13.49 -22.96
C HIS A 92 2.21 12.77 -22.41
N SER A 93 2.34 11.46 -22.19
CA SER A 93 1.36 10.61 -21.54
C SER A 93 1.81 10.25 -20.12
N MET A 94 0.85 10.14 -19.20
CA MET A 94 1.11 9.69 -17.84
C MET A 94 1.26 8.16 -17.83
N VAL A 95 2.42 7.66 -17.37
CA VAL A 95 2.66 6.22 -17.23
C VAL A 95 2.30 5.74 -15.83
N ARG A 96 2.74 6.48 -14.81
CA ARG A 96 2.53 6.13 -13.40
C ARG A 96 2.69 7.33 -12.50
N VAL A 97 1.89 7.39 -11.44
CA VAL A 97 2.08 8.31 -10.32
C VAL A 97 2.07 7.49 -9.04
N ASP A 98 3.08 7.70 -8.19
CA ASP A 98 3.18 7.08 -6.88
C ASP A 98 3.35 8.16 -5.80
N VAL A 99 2.52 8.11 -4.76
CA VAL A 99 2.59 9.03 -3.61
C VAL A 99 3.21 8.32 -2.41
N TYR A 100 4.31 8.86 -1.90
CA TYR A 100 5.05 8.38 -0.74
C TYR A 100 5.13 9.48 0.32
N GLY A 101 4.06 9.65 1.11
CA GLY A 101 4.01 10.67 2.15
C GLY A 101 4.07 12.08 1.55
N ASP A 102 5.19 12.79 1.75
CA ASP A 102 5.43 14.14 1.24
C ASP A 102 6.05 14.16 -0.18
N ARG A 103 6.26 13.00 -0.80
CA ARG A 103 6.86 12.89 -2.13
C ARG A 103 5.89 12.33 -3.15
N VAL A 104 5.81 12.96 -4.32
CA VAL A 104 5.07 12.47 -5.47
C VAL A 104 6.06 12.15 -6.58
N LEU A 105 6.11 10.88 -7.00
CA LEU A 105 6.91 10.45 -8.14
C LEU A 105 5.99 10.29 -9.35
N ALA A 106 6.11 11.19 -10.31
CA ALA A 106 5.40 11.12 -11.58
C ALA A 106 6.33 10.57 -12.67
N THR A 107 5.90 9.49 -13.31
CA THR A 107 6.55 8.93 -14.50
C THR A 107 5.72 9.27 -15.72
N VAL A 108 6.32 9.99 -16.66
CA VAL A 108 5.69 10.46 -17.89
C VAL A 108 6.49 9.99 -19.08
N GLU A 109 5.81 9.67 -20.16
CA GLU A 109 6.39 9.24 -21.41
C GLU A 109 6.08 10.26 -22.50
N GLY A 110 7.05 10.64 -23.33
CA GLY A 110 6.79 11.60 -24.40
C GLY A 110 8.02 12.34 -24.88
N SER A 111 7.79 13.30 -25.76
CA SER A 111 8.82 14.18 -26.31
C SER A 111 8.33 15.64 -26.33
N GLY A 112 9.27 16.57 -26.14
CA GLY A 112 9.01 18.02 -26.11
C GLY A 112 9.34 18.66 -24.77
N GLU A 113 9.07 19.96 -24.65
CA GLU A 113 9.22 20.68 -23.37
C GLU A 113 8.00 20.48 -22.47
N LEU A 114 8.26 20.33 -21.18
CA LEU A 114 7.24 20.22 -20.16
C LEU A 114 7.00 21.57 -19.51
N ARG A 115 5.79 21.77 -18.99
CA ARG A 115 5.47 22.93 -18.15
C ARG A 115 6.39 22.98 -16.91
N PRO A 116 6.50 24.11 -16.21
CA PRO A 116 7.28 24.19 -14.99
C PRO A 116 6.77 23.19 -13.93
N LEU A 117 7.67 22.36 -13.40
CA LEU A 117 7.33 21.36 -12.37
C LEU A 117 6.81 21.99 -11.07
N ARG A 118 7.14 23.27 -10.83
CA ARG A 118 6.63 24.05 -9.72
C ARG A 118 5.10 24.21 -9.75
N ASP A 119 4.51 24.33 -10.92
CA ASP A 119 3.06 24.51 -11.06
C ASP A 119 2.33 23.23 -10.64
N LEU A 120 2.87 22.07 -11.05
CA LEU A 120 2.38 20.76 -10.62
C LEU A 120 2.55 20.57 -9.11
N ALA A 121 3.69 20.97 -8.54
CA ALA A 121 3.91 20.89 -7.10
C ALA A 121 2.92 21.75 -6.30
N ASN A 122 2.58 22.94 -6.79
CA ASN A 122 1.61 23.82 -6.14
C ASN A 122 0.18 23.26 -6.23
N GLN A 123 -0.23 22.72 -7.39
CA GLN A 123 -1.53 22.05 -7.55
C GLN A 123 -1.66 20.87 -6.59
N LEU A 124 -0.67 19.98 -6.59
CA LEU A 124 -0.67 18.80 -5.71
C LEU A 124 -0.66 19.19 -4.22
N ALA A 125 0.01 20.29 -3.86
CA ALA A 125 0.01 20.77 -2.47
C ALA A 125 -1.37 21.24 -2.00
N VAL A 126 -2.16 21.83 -2.90
CA VAL A 126 -3.56 22.22 -2.61
C VAL A 126 -4.43 20.98 -2.52
N THR A 127 -4.36 20.07 -3.50
CA THR A 127 -5.19 18.86 -3.56
C THR A 127 -4.94 17.89 -2.41
N LEU A 128 -3.68 17.73 -1.99
CA LEU A 128 -3.28 16.84 -0.91
C LEU A 128 -3.27 17.54 0.47
N GLU A 129 -3.66 18.81 0.53
CA GLU A 129 -3.72 19.65 1.74
C GLU A 129 -2.40 19.69 2.53
N ARG A 130 -1.26 19.48 1.85
CA ARG A 130 0.06 19.40 2.49
C ARG A 130 1.19 19.76 1.52
N PRO A 131 2.32 20.31 1.98
CA PRO A 131 3.47 20.56 1.12
C PRO A 131 4.03 19.24 0.58
N VAL A 132 4.29 19.20 -0.73
CA VAL A 132 4.81 18.01 -1.41
C VAL A 132 6.02 18.34 -2.28
N ARG A 133 6.94 17.38 -2.38
CA ARG A 133 8.06 17.40 -3.34
C ARG A 133 7.70 16.52 -4.53
N VAL A 134 7.80 17.08 -5.73
CA VAL A 134 7.52 16.36 -6.97
C VAL A 134 8.83 15.96 -7.62
N ASP A 135 9.00 14.66 -7.83
CA ASP A 135 10.08 14.10 -8.63
C ASP A 135 9.48 13.64 -9.97
N LEU A 136 10.04 14.11 -11.08
CA LEU A 136 9.56 13.76 -12.43
C LEU A 136 10.57 12.83 -13.12
N ARG A 137 10.08 11.70 -13.61
CA ARG A 137 10.82 10.77 -14.46
C ARG A 137 10.25 10.79 -15.87
N THR A 138 11.02 11.28 -16.83
CA THR A 138 10.65 11.32 -18.24
C THR A 138 11.24 10.14 -19.00
N ILE A 139 10.42 9.42 -19.74
CA ILE A 139 10.83 8.35 -20.64
C ILE A 139 10.60 8.84 -22.09
N PRO A 140 11.65 8.96 -22.92
CA PRO A 140 11.46 9.38 -24.31
C PRO A 140 10.75 8.27 -25.10
N SER A 141 9.71 8.62 -25.86
CA SER A 141 9.00 7.68 -26.74
C SER A 141 9.28 7.96 -28.21
N GLN A 142 9.43 6.89 -29.00
CA GLN A 142 9.41 6.93 -30.46
C GLN A 142 8.21 6.11 -30.94
N VAL A 143 7.33 6.74 -31.72
CA VAL A 143 6.16 6.08 -32.31
C VAL A 143 6.50 5.75 -33.75
N GLU A 144 6.61 4.45 -34.06
CA GLU A 144 6.81 3.96 -35.41
C GLU A 144 5.48 3.38 -35.92
N SER A 145 4.87 4.00 -36.94
CA SER A 145 3.66 3.48 -37.56
C SER A 145 4.00 2.77 -38.88
N SER A 146 3.68 1.49 -38.98
CA SER A 146 3.74 0.75 -40.25
C SER A 146 2.32 0.56 -40.79
N GLY A 147 2.04 1.11 -41.98
CA GLY A 147 0.77 0.91 -42.67
C GLY A 147 0.84 -0.33 -43.56
N SER A 148 -0.13 -1.24 -43.46
CA SER A 148 -0.28 -2.32 -44.42
C SER A 148 -0.98 -1.78 -45.67
N GLU A 149 -0.26 -1.60 -46.78
CA GLU A 149 -0.89 -1.48 -48.10
C GLU A 149 -1.70 -2.77 -48.35
N SER A 150 -3.02 -2.61 -48.48
CA SER A 150 -3.89 -3.73 -48.87
C SER A 150 -3.76 -3.94 -50.39
N PRO A 151 -3.66 -5.21 -50.84
CA PRO A 151 -3.44 -5.55 -52.25
C PRO A 151 -4.65 -5.27 -53.16
#